data_AF-A0A839ALR2-F1
#
_entry.id   AF-A0A839ALR2-F1
#
_cell.length_a   1.000
_cell.length_b   1.000
_cell.length_c   1.000
_cell.angle_alpha   90.00
_cell.angle_beta   90.00
_cell.angle_gamma   90.00
#
_symmetry.space_group_name_H-M   'P 1'
#
loop_
_entity.id
_entity.type
_entity.pdbx_description
1 polymer ?
#
loop_
_entity_poly.entity_id
_entity_poly.type
_entity_poly.pdbx_seq_one_letter_code
_entity_poly.pdbx_strand_id
1 'polypeptide(L)'
;MTKICYSQDINLFIKDIKEERHLEQEDSFIELTSIIKGIKVNNLNQVKIKEITTAVDDNGNILKKMESFFGDDYSSSNQLKIKLEAPSRKSSKISSLEGVIKYFSPSESNGSKIIITNLLDNYNKNLLRKKHSDIKLTLIDKEALQKLKEEDEKEYNKQIEKLKKEGGLGEELAETVGAFKQFFEGFSNFGSKESLSFYIEDKKDEIVEIFIYNGEGKKMNYGSSRMGKNKLTINLREKVASNWKIEVLIENEKSLKEYKFNLINIILP
;
A
#
# COMPACT_ATOMS: atom_id res chain seq x y z
N MET A 1 -8.79 43.43 16.00
CA MET A 1 -7.87 42.27 15.92
C MET A 1 -8.68 41.00 15.89
N THR A 2 -8.82 40.38 14.72
CA THR A 2 -9.51 39.09 14.58
C THR A 2 -8.57 38.00 15.08
N LYS A 3 -8.85 37.43 16.25
CA LYS A 3 -8.18 36.21 16.72
C LYS A 3 -8.71 35.05 15.87
N ILE A 4 -8.00 34.70 14.81
CA ILE A 4 -8.27 33.49 14.04
C ILE A 4 -7.76 32.32 14.89
N CYS A 5 -8.67 31.55 15.46
CA CYS A 5 -8.36 30.28 16.12
C CYS A 5 -8.32 29.20 15.03
N TYR A 6 -7.13 28.71 14.70
CA TYR A 6 -7.00 27.51 13.89
C TYR A 6 -7.33 26.32 14.78
N SER A 7 -8.52 25.74 14.60
CA SER A 7 -8.80 24.39 15.10
C SER A 7 -7.85 23.45 14.35
N GLN A 8 -7.01 22.70 15.06
CA GLN A 8 -6.32 21.58 14.43
C GLN A 8 -7.40 20.53 14.12
N ASP A 9 -7.55 20.17 12.85
CA ASP A 9 -8.54 19.18 12.40
C ASP A 9 -8.25 17.78 12.96
N ILE A 10 -7.02 17.53 13.42
CA ILE A 10 -6.61 16.30 14.09
C ILE A 10 -5.84 16.61 15.37
N ASN A 11 -5.95 15.71 16.34
CA ASN A 11 -5.11 15.71 17.54
C ASN A 11 -4.32 14.40 17.59
N LEU A 12 -3.01 14.49 17.80
CA LEU A 12 -2.12 13.35 17.95
C LEU A 12 -1.69 13.26 19.42
N PHE A 13 -1.84 12.08 20.02
CA PHE A 13 -1.47 11.85 21.43
C PHE A 13 -0.46 10.73 21.51
N ILE A 14 0.61 10.91 22.28
CA ILE A 14 1.51 9.80 22.61
C ILE A 14 0.83 8.91 23.64
N LYS A 15 0.68 7.63 23.29
CA LYS A 15 0.07 6.60 24.12
C LYS A 15 1.14 5.81 24.88
N ASP A 16 2.22 5.49 24.19
CA ASP A 16 3.28 4.63 24.69
C ASP A 16 4.61 5.00 24.05
N ILE A 17 5.69 4.78 24.80
CA ILE A 17 7.06 5.08 24.39
C ILE A 17 7.91 3.86 24.73
N LYS A 18 8.52 3.28 23.70
CA LYS A 18 9.40 2.13 23.84
C LYS A 18 10.79 2.52 23.39
N GLU A 19 11.78 2.33 24.26
CA GLU A 19 13.18 2.54 23.94
C GLU A 19 13.92 1.20 23.94
N GLU A 20 14.67 0.92 22.89
CA GLU A 20 15.57 -0.22 22.82
C GLU A 20 16.99 0.25 22.52
N ARG A 21 17.95 -0.30 23.28
CA ARG A 21 19.36 0.03 23.17
C ARG A 21 20.14 -1.24 22.82
N HIS A 22 20.94 -1.13 21.78
CA HIS A 22 21.80 -2.18 21.27
C HIS A 22 23.27 -1.78 21.42
N LEU A 23 24.18 -2.75 21.23
CA LEU A 23 25.62 -2.48 21.22
C LEU A 23 25.99 -1.59 20.03
N GLU A 24 25.36 -1.85 18.88
CA GLU A 24 25.47 -1.03 17.69
C GLU A 24 24.47 0.13 17.81
N GLN A 25 24.97 1.36 17.72
CA GLN A 25 24.15 2.55 17.96
C GLN A 25 23.05 2.70 16.90
N GLU A 26 23.31 2.30 15.66
CA GLU A 26 22.35 2.34 14.54
C GLU A 26 21.15 1.43 14.74
N ASP A 27 21.28 0.39 15.56
CA ASP A 27 20.18 -0.49 15.93
C ASP A 27 19.35 0.06 17.10
N SER A 28 19.88 1.05 17.83
CA SER A 28 19.19 1.65 18.97
C SER A 28 18.09 2.60 18.52
N PHE A 29 16.88 2.43 19.02
CA PHE A 29 15.73 3.24 18.61
C PHE A 29 14.81 3.65 19.76
N ILE A 30 14.00 4.67 19.49
CA ILE A 30 12.80 4.98 20.23
C ILE A 30 11.58 4.83 19.31
N GLU A 31 10.57 4.08 19.76
CA GLU A 31 9.29 3.91 19.09
C GLU A 31 8.19 4.62 19.90
N LEU A 32 7.56 5.61 19.29
CA LEU A 32 6.42 6.32 19.83
C LEU A 32 5.14 5.72 19.25
N THR A 33 4.30 5.13 20.09
CA THR A 33 2.95 4.77 19.69
C THR A 33 2.03 5.94 19.94
N SER A 34 1.46 6.48 18.88
CA SER A 34 0.55 7.63 18.92
C SER A 34 -0.87 7.24 18.55
N ILE A 35 -1.86 7.96 19.07
CA ILE A 35 -3.28 7.83 18.73
C ILE A 35 -3.75 9.10 18.05
N ILE A 36 -4.39 8.96 16.90
CA ILE A 36 -5.06 10.05 16.20
C ILE A 36 -6.51 10.17 16.66
N LYS A 37 -6.95 11.42 16.90
CA LYS A 37 -8.33 11.82 17.18
C LYS A 37 -8.73 12.97 16.23
N GLY A 38 -10.04 13.18 16.06
CA GLY A 38 -10.60 14.24 15.21
C GLY A 38 -11.01 13.77 13.81
N ILE A 39 -10.45 12.65 13.33
CA ILE A 39 -10.82 12.02 12.06
C ILE A 39 -11.28 10.57 12.24
N LYS A 40 -12.10 10.11 11.32
CA LYS A 40 -12.52 8.72 11.22
C LYS A 40 -11.44 7.92 10.50
N VAL A 41 -10.91 6.89 11.15
CA VAL A 41 -9.94 5.96 10.54
C VAL A 41 -10.56 4.56 10.46
N ASN A 42 -10.56 3.95 9.28
CA ASN A 42 -11.06 2.61 8.99
C ASN A 42 -10.56 2.12 7.62
N ASN A 43 -11.07 0.99 7.12
CA ASN A 43 -10.68 0.40 5.84
C ASN A 43 -10.81 1.31 4.61
N LEU A 44 -11.62 2.37 4.67
CA LEU A 44 -11.82 3.35 3.59
C LEU A 44 -11.37 4.76 3.98
N ASN A 45 -10.74 4.92 5.13
CA ASN A 45 -10.22 6.18 5.62
C ASN A 45 -8.92 5.88 6.36
N GLN A 46 -7.80 5.95 5.66
CA GLN A 46 -6.53 5.42 6.14
C GLN A 46 -5.55 6.56 6.42
N VAL A 47 -4.56 6.29 7.25
CA VAL A 47 -3.54 7.26 7.65
C VAL A 47 -2.16 6.68 7.43
N LYS A 48 -1.21 7.52 6.99
CA LYS A 48 0.22 7.20 6.99
C LYS A 48 1.05 8.40 7.39
N ILE A 49 2.20 8.16 7.98
CA ILE A 49 3.18 9.22 8.21
C ILE A 49 3.86 9.50 6.87
N LYS A 50 3.62 10.67 6.31
CA LYS A 50 4.30 11.10 5.08
C LYS A 50 5.77 11.37 5.36
N GLU A 51 6.03 12.17 6.39
CA GLU A 51 7.39 12.57 6.77
C GLU A 51 7.44 13.06 8.22
N ILE A 52 8.64 12.95 8.81
CA ILE A 52 9.01 13.65 10.04
C ILE A 52 9.91 14.81 9.62
N THR A 53 9.45 16.04 9.82
CA THR A 53 10.17 17.25 9.40
C THR A 53 11.18 17.68 10.45
N THR A 54 10.93 17.40 11.72
CA THR A 54 11.82 17.77 12.83
C THR A 54 11.63 16.77 13.97
N ALA A 55 12.73 16.29 14.53
CA ALA A 55 12.73 15.52 15.78
C ALA A 55 14.04 15.83 16.51
N VAL A 56 13.93 16.45 17.70
CA VAL A 56 15.09 16.95 18.45
C VAL A 56 14.92 16.62 19.92
N ASP A 57 15.99 16.14 20.57
CA ASP A 57 15.98 15.93 22.03
C ASP A 57 16.23 17.23 22.81
N ASP A 58 16.19 17.19 24.13
CA ASP A 58 16.45 18.36 24.99
C ASP A 58 17.93 18.77 25.06
N ASN A 59 18.83 17.98 24.50
CA ASN A 59 20.25 18.30 24.34
C ASN A 59 20.57 18.87 22.94
N GLY A 60 19.56 19.01 22.07
CA GLY A 60 19.71 19.55 20.72
C GLY A 60 20.14 18.53 19.65
N ASN A 61 20.18 17.23 19.98
CA ASN A 61 20.50 16.19 19.00
C ASN A 61 19.30 15.94 18.09
N ILE A 62 19.55 15.86 16.78
CA ILE A 62 18.55 15.50 15.79
C ILE A 62 18.36 13.98 15.82
N LEU A 63 17.11 13.52 15.88
CA LEU A 63 16.74 12.10 15.86
C LEU A 63 16.18 11.76 14.48
N LYS A 64 16.88 10.96 13.67
CA LYS A 64 16.37 10.62 12.33
C LYS A 64 15.25 9.60 12.41
N LYS A 65 14.31 9.67 11.45
CA LYS A 65 13.31 8.63 11.24
C LYS A 65 14.02 7.33 10.83
N MET A 66 13.65 6.23 11.47
CA MET A 66 14.09 4.89 11.12
C MET A 66 12.97 4.13 10.43
N GLU A 67 13.31 3.23 9.53
CA GLU A 67 12.34 2.33 8.91
C GLU A 67 11.75 1.39 9.96
N SER A 68 10.43 1.22 9.92
CA SER A 68 9.74 0.19 10.69
C SER A 68 9.76 -1.12 9.94
N PHE A 69 9.90 -2.24 10.66
CA PHE A 69 9.87 -3.59 10.07
C PHE A 69 8.55 -3.89 9.33
N PHE A 70 7.46 -3.23 9.73
CA PHE A 70 6.14 -3.37 9.12
C PHE A 70 5.84 -2.28 8.06
N GLY A 71 6.82 -1.44 7.72
CA GLY A 71 6.68 -0.34 6.76
C GLY A 71 5.97 0.89 7.32
N ASP A 72 5.95 1.94 6.50
CA ASP A 72 5.25 3.23 6.74
C ASP A 72 3.95 3.34 5.91
N ASP A 73 3.36 2.19 5.55
CA ASP A 73 2.19 2.12 4.68
C ASP A 73 0.91 2.64 5.35
N TYR A 74 -0.14 2.77 4.55
CA TYR A 74 -1.45 3.17 5.03
C TYR A 74 -2.00 2.20 6.08
N SER A 75 -2.37 2.77 7.22
CA SER A 75 -3.00 2.06 8.32
C SER A 75 -4.50 2.36 8.36
N SER A 76 -5.29 1.31 8.52
CA SER A 76 -6.72 1.40 8.87
C SER A 76 -6.95 1.52 10.39
N SER A 77 -5.88 1.58 11.17
CA SER A 77 -5.90 1.83 12.61
C SER A 77 -5.61 3.30 12.90
N ASN A 78 -6.28 3.87 13.90
CA ASN A 78 -5.97 5.22 14.37
C ASN A 78 -4.70 5.27 15.23
N GLN A 79 -3.97 4.16 15.37
CA GLN A 79 -2.65 4.13 15.99
C GLN A 79 -1.56 4.22 14.93
N LEU A 80 -0.61 5.13 15.15
CA LEU A 80 0.59 5.29 14.32
C LEU A 80 1.83 5.05 15.17
N LYS A 81 2.78 4.29 14.63
CA LYS A 81 4.09 4.09 15.23
C LYS A 81 5.10 4.99 14.55
N ILE A 82 5.85 5.76 15.34
CA ILE A 82 6.93 6.61 14.87
C ILE A 82 8.22 6.05 15.43
N LYS A 83 9.08 5.49 14.57
CA LYS A 83 10.39 4.98 14.97
C LYS A 83 11.47 6.02 14.63
N LEU A 84 12.25 6.40 15.62
CA LEU A 84 13.35 7.36 15.50
C LEU A 84 14.64 6.75 16.06
N GLU A 85 15.79 7.30 15.66
CA GLU A 85 17.06 7.05 16.33
C GLU A 85 16.92 7.32 17.83
N ALA A 86 17.55 6.47 18.65
CA ALA A 86 17.43 6.62 20.08
C ALA A 86 18.11 7.92 20.57
N PRO A 87 17.48 8.68 21.48
CA PRO A 87 18.01 9.95 21.98
C PRO A 87 19.31 9.76 22.77
N SER A 88 20.05 10.84 23.08
CA SER A 88 21.21 10.74 23.96
C SER A 88 20.81 10.19 25.34
N ARG A 89 21.69 9.42 26.00
CA ARG A 89 21.43 8.89 27.35
C ARG A 89 21.26 9.96 28.42
N LYS A 90 21.70 11.18 28.14
CA LYS A 90 21.53 12.34 29.02
C LYS A 90 20.22 13.08 28.76
N SER A 91 19.49 12.71 27.70
CA SER A 91 18.26 13.37 27.31
C SER A 91 17.11 12.87 28.17
N SER A 92 16.28 13.79 28.65
CA SER A 92 15.11 13.46 29.47
C SER A 92 13.79 13.56 28.71
N LYS A 93 13.83 14.18 27.52
CA LYS A 93 12.65 14.38 26.66
C LYS A 93 13.05 14.57 25.20
N ILE A 94 12.10 14.29 24.30
CA ILE A 94 12.11 14.84 22.95
C ILE A 94 11.49 16.24 23.05
N SER A 95 12.29 17.26 22.74
CA SER A 95 11.90 18.67 22.89
C SER A 95 10.87 19.07 21.84
N SER A 96 11.05 18.64 20.59
CA SER A 96 10.12 18.85 19.48
C SER A 96 10.08 17.63 18.55
N LEU A 97 8.87 17.28 18.12
CA LEU A 97 8.58 16.30 17.08
C LEU A 97 7.49 16.84 16.15
N GLU A 98 7.85 17.11 14.91
CA GLU A 98 6.99 17.67 13.88
C GLU A 98 6.97 16.79 12.64
N GLY A 99 5.84 16.76 11.96
CA GLY A 99 5.71 16.00 10.72
C GLY A 99 4.38 16.18 10.04
N VAL A 100 4.17 15.36 9.02
CA VAL A 100 2.97 15.38 8.18
C VAL A 100 2.33 13.99 8.15
N ILE A 101 1.04 13.93 8.45
CA ILE A 101 0.20 12.75 8.27
C ILE A 101 -0.59 12.93 6.97
N LYS A 102 -0.53 11.93 6.10
CA LYS A 102 -1.45 11.78 4.97
C LYS A 102 -2.70 11.07 5.45
N TYR A 103 -3.86 11.65 5.15
CA TYR A 103 -5.17 11.05 5.33
C TYR A 103 -5.80 10.74 3.98
N PHE A 104 -6.00 9.46 3.72
CA PHE A 104 -6.53 8.93 2.47
C PHE A 104 -7.99 8.54 2.63
N SER A 105 -8.86 9.15 1.84
CA SER A 105 -10.32 8.99 1.89
C SER A 105 -10.89 8.67 0.50
N PRO A 106 -10.69 7.44 0.00
CA PRO A 106 -11.13 7.04 -1.34
C PRO A 106 -12.66 6.98 -1.47
N SER A 107 -13.16 7.42 -2.62
CA SER A 107 -14.56 7.28 -3.03
C SER A 107 -14.67 7.13 -4.55
N GLU A 108 -15.83 6.68 -5.04
CA GLU A 108 -16.05 6.64 -6.48
C GLU A 108 -16.13 8.06 -7.06
N SER A 109 -16.70 9.01 -6.30
CA SER A 109 -16.86 10.42 -6.67
C SER A 109 -15.55 11.18 -6.81
N ASN A 110 -14.52 10.85 -6.02
CA ASN A 110 -13.19 11.44 -6.17
C ASN A 110 -12.25 10.61 -7.07
N GLY A 111 -12.76 9.53 -7.68
CA GLY A 111 -12.00 8.69 -8.60
C GLY A 111 -10.94 7.81 -7.95
N SER A 112 -10.89 7.74 -6.62
CA SER A 112 -9.93 6.91 -5.87
C SER A 112 -10.46 5.56 -5.46
N LYS A 113 -11.74 5.28 -5.67
CA LYS A 113 -12.31 3.94 -5.56
C LYS A 113 -12.80 3.50 -6.94
N ILE A 114 -12.27 2.39 -7.42
CA ILE A 114 -12.63 1.79 -8.72
C ILE A 114 -13.28 0.45 -8.45
N ILE A 115 -14.51 0.28 -8.90
CA ILE A 115 -15.23 -0.99 -8.83
C ILE A 115 -15.19 -1.67 -10.19
N ILE A 116 -14.67 -2.90 -10.24
CA ILE A 116 -14.65 -3.76 -11.42
C ILE A 116 -15.57 -4.95 -11.16
N THR A 117 -16.58 -5.12 -12.01
CA THR A 117 -17.49 -6.26 -12.03
C THR A 117 -17.17 -7.18 -13.21
N ASN A 118 -17.82 -8.34 -13.29
CA ASN A 118 -17.64 -9.32 -14.37
C ASN A 118 -16.15 -9.72 -14.52
N LEU A 119 -15.55 -10.17 -13.42
CA LEU A 119 -14.10 -10.40 -13.33
C LEU A 119 -13.58 -11.34 -14.42
N LEU A 120 -14.36 -12.39 -14.72
CA LEU A 120 -14.03 -13.39 -15.73
C LEU A 120 -13.90 -12.78 -17.14
N ASP A 121 -14.66 -11.74 -17.46
CA ASP A 121 -14.58 -11.05 -18.76
C ASP A 121 -13.41 -10.07 -18.85
N ASN A 122 -12.79 -9.77 -17.71
CA ASN A 122 -11.73 -8.78 -17.57
C ASN A 122 -10.33 -9.40 -17.38
N TYR A 123 -10.22 -10.73 -17.49
CA TYR A 123 -8.91 -11.37 -17.59
C TYR A 123 -8.08 -10.77 -18.73
N ASN A 124 -6.79 -10.64 -18.47
CA ASN A 124 -5.76 -10.26 -19.41
C ASN A 124 -5.94 -8.84 -20.00
N LYS A 125 -6.76 -7.99 -19.36
CA LYS A 125 -7.00 -6.59 -19.72
C LYS A 125 -6.58 -5.66 -18.59
N ASN A 126 -6.09 -4.46 -18.91
CA ASN A 126 -5.86 -3.43 -17.90
C ASN A 126 -7.21 -2.97 -17.31
N LEU A 127 -7.41 -3.28 -16.03
CA LEU A 127 -8.62 -2.98 -15.26
C LEU A 127 -8.83 -1.48 -15.04
N LEU A 128 -7.76 -0.68 -15.10
CA LEU A 128 -7.76 0.74 -14.76
C LEU A 128 -7.76 1.68 -15.96
N ARG A 129 -7.64 1.15 -17.19
CA ARG A 129 -7.46 1.90 -18.45
C ARG A 129 -8.38 3.11 -18.69
N LYS A 130 -9.59 3.09 -18.12
CA LYS A 130 -10.58 4.17 -18.30
C LYS A 130 -10.38 5.37 -17.37
N LYS A 131 -9.82 5.14 -16.18
CA LYS A 131 -9.78 6.13 -15.09
C LYS A 131 -8.34 6.49 -14.68
N HIS A 132 -7.42 5.54 -14.79
CA HIS A 132 -5.99 5.69 -14.47
C HIS A 132 -5.20 4.94 -15.55
N SER A 133 -4.96 5.61 -16.69
CA SER A 133 -4.32 5.00 -17.86
C SER A 133 -2.81 4.83 -17.70
N ASP A 134 -2.20 5.58 -16.79
CA ASP A 134 -0.79 5.52 -16.40
C ASP A 134 -0.47 4.36 -15.45
N ILE A 135 -1.49 3.81 -14.79
CA ILE A 135 -1.40 2.61 -13.96
C ILE A 135 -1.89 1.40 -14.75
N LYS A 136 -1.10 0.32 -14.75
CA LYS A 136 -1.55 -0.97 -15.29
C LYS A 136 -1.79 -1.95 -14.16
N LEU A 137 -3.04 -2.37 -14.04
CA LEU A 137 -3.44 -3.46 -13.17
C LEU A 137 -4.15 -4.49 -14.03
N THR A 138 -3.51 -5.62 -14.27
CA THR A 138 -4.02 -6.64 -15.18
C THR A 138 -4.24 -7.95 -14.42
N LEU A 139 -5.48 -8.43 -14.38
CA LEU A 139 -5.83 -9.71 -13.77
C LEU A 139 -5.43 -10.84 -14.74
N ILE A 140 -4.60 -11.77 -14.29
CA ILE A 140 -4.05 -12.85 -15.11
C ILE A 140 -4.89 -14.12 -14.99
N ASP A 141 -5.27 -14.69 -16.14
CA ASP A 141 -5.89 -16.02 -16.18
C ASP A 141 -4.83 -17.13 -16.19
N LYS A 142 -4.35 -17.48 -15.00
CA LYS A 142 -3.31 -18.49 -14.83
C LYS A 142 -3.75 -19.87 -15.32
N GLU A 143 -4.98 -20.29 -15.03
CA GLU A 143 -5.48 -21.61 -15.39
C GLU A 143 -5.57 -21.76 -16.92
N ALA A 144 -6.11 -20.75 -17.62
CA ALA A 144 -6.20 -20.78 -19.07
C ALA A 144 -4.82 -20.73 -19.76
N LEU A 145 -3.90 -19.89 -19.27
CA LEU A 145 -2.55 -19.80 -19.83
C LEU A 145 -1.76 -21.11 -19.66
N GLN A 146 -1.91 -21.78 -18.50
CA GLN A 146 -1.24 -23.05 -18.26
C GLN A 146 -1.79 -24.16 -19.16
N LYS A 147 -3.12 -24.28 -19.28
CA LYS A 147 -3.73 -25.25 -20.20
C LYS A 147 -3.33 -25.00 -21.64
N LEU A 148 -3.35 -23.74 -22.09
CA LEU A 148 -2.96 -23.40 -23.45
C LEU A 148 -1.49 -23.75 -23.73
N LYS A 149 -0.60 -23.60 -22.75
CA LYS A 149 0.80 -24.00 -22.88
C LYS A 149 0.96 -25.51 -23.06
N GLU A 150 0.18 -26.30 -22.34
CA GLU A 150 0.20 -27.77 -22.41
C GLU A 150 -0.42 -28.29 -23.72
N GLU A 151 -1.45 -27.61 -24.24
CA GLU A 151 -2.20 -28.01 -25.42
C GLU A 151 -1.59 -27.50 -26.74
N ASP A 152 -1.16 -26.23 -26.79
CA ASP A 152 -0.62 -25.58 -27.99
C ASP A 152 0.39 -24.48 -27.63
N GLU A 153 1.67 -24.83 -27.63
CA GLU A 153 2.75 -23.88 -27.32
C GLU A 153 2.78 -22.68 -28.31
N LYS A 154 2.37 -22.86 -29.57
CA LYS A 154 2.37 -21.75 -30.54
C LYS A 154 1.27 -20.74 -30.20
N GLU A 155 0.08 -21.22 -29.86
CA GLU A 155 -1.02 -20.34 -29.48
C GLU A 155 -0.76 -19.68 -28.11
N TYR A 156 -0.16 -20.41 -27.17
CA TYR A 156 0.36 -19.83 -25.92
C TYR A 156 1.32 -18.67 -26.20
N ASN A 157 2.28 -18.84 -27.12
CA ASN A 157 3.23 -17.78 -27.46
C ASN A 157 2.53 -16.56 -28.06
N LYS A 158 1.51 -16.75 -28.92
CA LYS A 158 0.72 -15.65 -29.45
C LYS A 158 -0.08 -14.94 -28.36
N GLN A 159 -0.67 -15.68 -27.43
CA GLN A 159 -1.44 -15.09 -26.33
C GLN A 159 -0.54 -14.30 -25.38
N ILE A 160 0.67 -14.79 -25.11
CA ILE A 160 1.72 -14.09 -24.37
C ILE A 160 2.14 -12.80 -25.09
N GLU A 161 2.35 -12.83 -26.41
CA GLU A 161 2.63 -11.63 -27.21
C GLU A 161 1.47 -10.63 -27.21
N LYS A 162 0.24 -11.13 -27.27
CA LYS A 162 -0.97 -10.31 -27.17
C LYS A 162 -1.08 -9.65 -25.79
N LEU A 163 -0.76 -10.38 -24.73
CA LEU A 163 -0.68 -9.87 -23.37
C LEU A 163 0.36 -8.76 -23.23
N LYS A 164 1.53 -8.93 -23.86
CA LYS A 164 2.57 -7.90 -23.93
C LYS A 164 2.06 -6.62 -24.62
N LYS A 165 1.32 -6.75 -25.74
CA LYS A 165 0.84 -5.60 -26.54
C LYS A 165 -0.43 -4.93 -25.98
N GLU A 166 -1.43 -5.72 -25.62
CA GLU A 166 -2.79 -5.26 -25.27
C GLU A 166 -3.07 -5.25 -23.77
N GLY A 167 -2.42 -6.15 -23.01
CA GLY A 167 -2.54 -6.21 -21.55
C GLY A 167 -1.87 -5.04 -20.83
N GLY A 168 -1.20 -4.16 -21.59
CA GLY A 168 -0.46 -3.03 -21.06
C GLY A 168 0.71 -3.47 -20.18
N LEU A 169 1.35 -4.60 -20.46
CA LEU A 169 2.48 -5.08 -19.66
C LEU A 169 3.73 -4.38 -20.22
N GLY A 170 4.27 -3.38 -19.52
CA GLY A 170 5.12 -2.34 -20.09
C GLY A 170 6.55 -2.77 -20.43
N GLU A 171 7.29 -1.77 -20.94
CA GLU A 171 8.65 -1.86 -21.47
C GLU A 171 9.68 -2.44 -20.47
N GLU A 172 9.36 -2.43 -19.17
CA GLU A 172 10.24 -2.89 -18.09
C GLU A 172 10.33 -4.44 -18.01
N LEU A 173 9.34 -5.16 -18.55
CA LEU A 173 9.47 -6.59 -18.78
C LEU A 173 10.33 -6.80 -20.04
N ALA A 174 11.55 -7.28 -19.81
CA ALA A 174 12.62 -7.46 -20.80
C ALA A 174 12.13 -7.75 -22.23
N GLU A 175 12.79 -7.12 -23.20
CA GLU A 175 12.41 -7.04 -24.62
C GLU A 175 12.08 -8.39 -25.29
N THR A 176 12.48 -9.51 -24.69
CA THR A 176 12.30 -10.86 -25.23
C THR A 176 11.04 -11.57 -24.70
N VAL A 177 10.40 -12.32 -25.59
CA VAL A 177 9.28 -13.23 -25.26
C VAL A 177 9.68 -14.24 -24.17
N GLY A 178 10.95 -14.67 -24.14
CA GLY A 178 11.46 -15.66 -23.20
C GLY A 178 11.45 -15.18 -21.74
N ALA A 179 11.94 -13.97 -21.48
CA ALA A 179 11.90 -13.39 -20.14
C ALA A 179 10.46 -13.15 -19.66
N PHE A 180 9.58 -12.79 -20.59
CA PHE A 180 8.16 -12.64 -20.31
C PHE A 180 7.48 -13.98 -20.00
N LYS A 181 7.80 -15.06 -20.72
CA LYS A 181 7.33 -16.42 -20.37
C LYS A 181 7.78 -16.81 -18.96
N GLN A 182 9.05 -16.61 -18.62
CA GLN A 182 9.57 -16.90 -17.28
C GLN A 182 8.87 -16.06 -16.20
N PHE A 183 8.51 -14.82 -16.50
CA PHE A 183 7.70 -14.00 -15.63
C PHE A 183 6.34 -14.65 -15.35
N PHE A 184 5.64 -15.13 -16.38
CA PHE A 184 4.34 -15.77 -16.21
C PHE A 184 4.41 -17.14 -15.51
N GLU A 185 5.46 -17.92 -15.80
CA GLU A 185 5.77 -19.17 -15.09
C GLU A 185 6.00 -18.92 -13.59
N GLY A 186 6.52 -17.75 -13.20
CA GLY A 186 6.60 -17.38 -11.79
C GLY A 186 5.25 -17.29 -11.07
N PHE A 187 4.12 -17.10 -11.77
CA PHE A 187 2.80 -17.17 -11.15
C PHE A 187 2.31 -18.61 -10.94
N SER A 188 2.82 -19.59 -11.69
CA SER A 188 2.32 -20.96 -11.60
C SER A 188 2.63 -21.62 -10.25
N ASN A 189 3.73 -21.20 -9.61
CA ASN A 189 4.24 -21.81 -8.38
C ASN A 189 3.90 -21.02 -7.10
N PHE A 190 3.07 -19.98 -7.19
CA PHE A 190 2.85 -19.05 -6.09
C PHE A 190 1.36 -18.80 -5.81
N GLY A 191 1.00 -18.71 -4.53
CA GLY A 191 -0.38 -18.55 -4.06
C GLY A 191 -1.04 -19.85 -3.57
N SER A 192 -2.11 -19.69 -2.79
CA SER A 192 -3.00 -20.81 -2.46
C SER A 192 -3.80 -21.26 -3.69
N LYS A 193 -4.42 -22.45 -3.61
CA LYS A 193 -5.27 -23.00 -4.69
C LYS A 193 -6.31 -21.99 -5.18
N GLU A 194 -6.89 -21.22 -4.26
CA GLU A 194 -7.84 -20.16 -4.57
C GLU A 194 -7.14 -18.80 -4.46
N SER A 195 -6.63 -18.30 -5.58
CA SER A 195 -5.96 -17.00 -5.61
C SER A 195 -6.15 -16.28 -6.95
N LEU A 196 -6.08 -14.95 -6.91
CA LEU A 196 -6.01 -14.11 -8.10
C LEU A 196 -4.60 -13.58 -8.27
N SER A 197 -4.10 -13.64 -9.50
CA SER A 197 -2.79 -13.13 -9.88
C SER A 197 -2.95 -11.84 -10.68
N PHE A 198 -2.22 -10.81 -10.28
CA PHE A 198 -2.21 -9.51 -10.93
C PHE A 198 -0.81 -9.18 -11.38
N TYR A 199 -0.74 -8.59 -12.56
CA TYR A 199 0.38 -7.75 -12.94
C TYR A 199 0.11 -6.31 -12.55
N ILE A 200 1.15 -5.62 -12.07
CA ILE A 200 1.12 -4.22 -11.65
C ILE A 200 2.26 -3.45 -12.33
N GLU A 201 1.94 -2.34 -12.97
CA GLU A 201 2.87 -1.23 -13.20
C GLU A 201 2.27 0.03 -12.60
N ASP A 202 2.92 0.49 -11.55
CA ASP A 202 2.53 1.67 -10.80
C ASP A 202 3.79 2.37 -10.35
N LYS A 203 4.26 3.33 -11.14
CA LYS A 203 5.56 3.98 -10.93
C LYS A 203 5.59 4.86 -9.68
N LYS A 204 4.42 5.29 -9.22
CA LYS A 204 4.27 6.19 -8.07
C LYS A 204 3.76 5.47 -6.82
N ASP A 205 3.47 4.17 -6.93
CA ASP A 205 2.89 3.35 -5.88
C ASP A 205 1.58 3.95 -5.35
N GLU A 206 0.70 4.34 -6.29
CA GLU A 206 -0.59 4.94 -6.02
C GLU A 206 -1.67 3.91 -5.66
N ILE A 207 -1.56 2.63 -6.05
CA ILE A 207 -2.47 1.56 -5.62
C ILE A 207 -2.23 1.28 -4.14
N VAL A 208 -3.18 1.71 -3.32
CA VAL A 208 -3.13 1.53 -1.86
C VAL A 208 -3.59 0.13 -1.45
N GLU A 209 -4.67 -0.36 -2.04
CA GLU A 209 -5.31 -1.60 -1.58
C GLU A 209 -6.22 -2.21 -2.65
N ILE A 210 -6.33 -3.54 -2.65
CA ILE A 210 -7.22 -4.28 -3.55
C ILE A 210 -8.09 -5.22 -2.71
N PHE A 211 -9.39 -4.95 -2.71
CA PHE A 211 -10.38 -5.79 -2.07
C PHE A 211 -11.15 -6.62 -3.09
N ILE A 212 -11.47 -7.85 -2.71
CA ILE A 212 -12.26 -8.78 -3.53
C ILE A 212 -13.50 -9.13 -2.73
N TYR A 213 -14.67 -8.95 -3.32
CA TYR A 213 -15.97 -9.21 -2.70
C TYR A 213 -16.78 -10.21 -3.51
N ASN A 214 -17.50 -11.10 -2.82
CA ASN A 214 -18.48 -11.97 -3.47
C ASN A 214 -19.77 -11.21 -3.83
N GLY A 215 -20.72 -11.89 -4.47
CA GLY A 215 -22.02 -11.31 -4.84
C GLY A 215 -22.90 -10.87 -3.67
N GLU A 216 -22.60 -11.33 -2.45
CA GLU A 216 -23.28 -10.93 -1.21
C GLU A 216 -22.60 -9.72 -0.53
N GLY A 217 -21.49 -9.23 -1.09
CA GLY A 217 -20.72 -8.12 -0.53
C GLY A 217 -19.76 -8.51 0.61
N LYS A 218 -19.52 -9.81 0.84
CA LYS A 218 -18.53 -10.30 1.81
C LYS A 218 -17.13 -10.22 1.22
N LYS A 219 -16.17 -9.68 1.99
CA LYS A 219 -14.74 -9.65 1.61
C LYS A 219 -14.19 -11.08 1.56
N MET A 220 -13.60 -11.45 0.42
CA MET A 220 -13.11 -12.79 0.12
C MET A 220 -11.60 -12.92 0.18
N ASN A 221 -10.85 -11.83 0.06
CA ASN A 221 -9.39 -11.87 0.24
C ASN A 221 -8.97 -11.81 1.71
N TYR A 222 -7.95 -12.59 2.08
CA TYR A 222 -7.43 -12.66 3.45
C TYR A 222 -5.90 -12.48 3.57
N GLY A 223 -5.22 -12.30 2.44
CA GLY A 223 -3.79 -12.02 2.41
C GLY A 223 -3.33 -11.82 0.98
N SER A 224 -2.18 -11.18 0.84
CA SER A 224 -1.54 -10.96 -0.46
C SER A 224 -0.05 -11.12 -0.34
N SER A 225 0.58 -11.46 -1.45
CA SER A 225 2.02 -11.58 -1.57
C SER A 225 2.46 -10.87 -2.84
N ARG A 226 3.45 -9.98 -2.71
CA ARG A 226 4.05 -9.27 -3.84
C ARG A 226 5.42 -9.90 -4.14
N MET A 227 5.66 -10.25 -5.40
CA MET A 227 6.93 -10.83 -5.85
C MET A 227 7.58 -9.89 -6.87
N GLY A 228 8.70 -9.29 -6.49
CA GLY A 228 9.26 -8.16 -7.24
C GLY A 228 8.30 -6.96 -7.23
N LYS A 229 8.46 -6.04 -8.17
CA LYS A 229 7.62 -4.83 -8.24
C LYS A 229 6.27 -5.07 -8.91
N ASN A 230 6.20 -6.03 -9.83
CA ASN A 230 5.10 -6.10 -10.80
C ASN A 230 4.18 -7.32 -10.62
N LYS A 231 4.42 -8.23 -9.68
CA LYS A 231 3.54 -9.39 -9.44
C LYS A 231 2.87 -9.29 -8.09
N LEU A 232 1.55 -9.36 -8.08
CA LEU A 232 0.76 -9.44 -6.86
C LEU A 232 -0.13 -10.67 -6.93
N THR A 233 -0.10 -11.51 -5.91
CA THR A 233 -1.05 -12.60 -5.72
C THR A 233 -1.92 -12.28 -4.52
N ILE A 234 -3.24 -12.40 -4.67
CA ILE A 234 -4.21 -12.20 -3.61
C ILE A 234 -4.90 -13.54 -3.33
N ASN A 235 -4.78 -14.04 -2.10
CA ASN A 235 -5.39 -15.29 -1.67
C ASN A 235 -6.87 -15.09 -1.35
N LEU A 236 -7.69 -16.04 -1.77
CA LEU A 236 -9.14 -16.05 -1.65
C LEU A 236 -9.61 -17.17 -0.74
N ARG A 237 -10.71 -16.92 -0.03
CA ARG A 237 -11.36 -17.95 0.81
C ARG A 237 -12.02 -19.06 -0.02
N GLU A 238 -12.45 -18.73 -1.23
CA GLU A 238 -13.23 -19.59 -2.11
C GLU A 238 -12.90 -19.27 -3.57
N LYS A 239 -13.26 -20.17 -4.49
CA LYS A 239 -13.07 -19.95 -5.93
C LYS A 239 -13.89 -18.75 -6.41
N VAL A 240 -13.30 -17.93 -7.27
CA VAL A 240 -13.96 -16.75 -7.84
C VAL A 240 -15.20 -17.16 -8.64
N ALA A 241 -16.30 -16.40 -8.47
CA ALA A 241 -17.52 -16.56 -9.26
C ALA A 241 -17.80 -15.31 -10.11
N SER A 242 -18.66 -15.46 -11.12
CA SER A 242 -18.93 -14.41 -12.12
C SER A 242 -19.54 -13.13 -11.53
N ASN A 243 -20.29 -13.25 -10.43
CA ASN A 243 -20.93 -12.12 -9.73
C ASN A 243 -20.03 -11.43 -8.70
N TRP A 244 -18.75 -11.81 -8.60
CA TRP A 244 -17.80 -11.15 -7.71
C TRP A 244 -17.36 -9.80 -8.28
N LYS A 245 -16.83 -8.96 -7.41
CA LYS A 245 -16.27 -7.65 -7.77
C LYS A 245 -14.90 -7.41 -7.13
N ILE A 246 -14.09 -6.61 -7.80
CA ILE A 246 -12.85 -6.06 -7.26
C ILE A 246 -13.08 -4.58 -6.94
N GLU A 247 -12.63 -4.14 -5.77
CA GLU A 247 -12.51 -2.73 -5.43
C GLU A 247 -11.02 -2.37 -5.33
N VAL A 248 -10.56 -1.44 -6.16
CA VAL A 248 -9.19 -0.91 -6.14
C VAL A 248 -9.22 0.48 -5.52
N LEU A 249 -8.39 0.69 -4.50
CA LEU A 249 -8.19 1.99 -3.88
C LEU A 249 -6.90 2.62 -4.42
N ILE A 250 -7.00 3.83 -4.96
CA ILE A 250 -5.92 4.53 -5.65
C ILE A 250 -5.73 5.92 -5.05
N GLU A 251 -4.52 6.22 -4.62
CA GLU A 251 -4.09 7.54 -4.16
C GLU A 251 -4.19 8.55 -5.31
N ASN A 252 -4.87 9.67 -5.06
CA ASN A 252 -4.86 10.84 -5.94
C ASN A 252 -5.10 12.12 -5.13
N GLU A 253 -4.82 13.28 -5.71
CA GLU A 253 -4.92 14.58 -5.02
C GLU A 253 -6.30 14.84 -4.38
N LYS A 254 -7.40 14.34 -4.98
CA LYS A 254 -8.78 14.55 -4.48
C LYS A 254 -9.16 13.63 -3.32
N SER A 255 -8.37 12.59 -3.06
CA SER A 255 -8.57 11.64 -1.96
C SER A 255 -7.66 11.89 -0.77
N LEU A 256 -6.66 12.76 -0.94
CA LEU A 256 -5.67 13.04 0.07
C LEU A 256 -5.93 14.35 0.78
N LYS A 257 -5.71 14.32 2.09
CA LYS A 257 -5.49 15.51 2.91
C LYS A 257 -4.20 15.34 3.67
N GLU A 258 -3.47 16.44 3.84
CA GLU A 258 -2.27 16.46 4.66
C GLU A 258 -2.53 17.24 5.94
N TYR A 259 -2.20 16.63 7.06
CA TYR A 259 -2.29 17.25 8.37
C TYR A 259 -0.91 17.37 8.98
N LYS A 260 -0.50 18.60 9.30
CA LYS A 260 0.72 18.84 10.06
C LYS A 260 0.45 18.56 11.54
N PHE A 261 1.39 17.93 12.22
CA PHE A 261 1.35 17.76 13.67
C PHE A 261 2.62 18.31 14.31
N ASN A 262 2.49 18.72 15.56
CA ASN A 262 3.59 19.17 16.40
C ASN A 262 3.36 18.65 17.82
N LEU A 263 4.33 17.90 18.33
CA LEU A 263 4.37 17.38 19.68
C LEU A 263 5.61 17.95 20.37
N ILE A 264 5.41 18.54 21.55
CA ILE A 264 6.48 19.15 22.34
C ILE A 264 6.63 18.46 23.69
N ASN A 265 7.85 18.44 24.21
CA ASN A 265 8.17 17.92 25.54
C ASN A 265 7.67 16.49 25.79
N ILE A 266 7.97 15.56 24.88
CA ILE A 266 7.64 14.14 25.06
C ILE A 266 8.63 13.55 26.06
N ILE A 267 8.18 13.21 27.26
CA ILE A 267 9.01 12.68 28.35
C ILE A 267 9.50 11.28 27.98
N LEU A 268 10.80 11.03 28.12
CA LEU A 268 11.43 9.72 27.87
C LEU A 268 11.30 8.80 29.09
N PRO A 269 11.27 7.47 28.89
CA PRO A 269 11.21 6.48 29.97
C PRO A 269 12.47 6.43 30.85
#